data_AF-A0A259KRR1-F1
#
_entry.id   AF-A0A259KRR1-F1
#
_cell.length_a   1.000
_cell.length_b   1.000
_cell.length_c   1.000
_cell.angle_alpha   90.00
_cell.angle_beta   90.00
_cell.angle_gamma   90.00
#
_symmetry.space_group_name_H-M   'P 1'
#
loop_
_entity.id
_entity.type
_entity.pdbx_description
1 polymer ?
#
loop_
_entity_poly.entity_id
_entity_poly.type
_entity_poly.pdbx_seq_one_letter_code
_entity_poly.pdbx_strand_id
1 'polypeptide(L)'
;MASKSELKKTLESLIAEADEITQLYESSQQRLYLNLGATYLWWREAEKQNGFLEELYAEKKLVSRGGEENFTRLVRLVWQMGWNGYKGPTVQNWARALRGLHQEFKTNKDAYDVANPQEKIRQFFDSKGGISGVGNLVSPMQKTDEQVGSPKNVKNSDKKTKQEILSETALVAKHNEMGELFYSENANPITRIAAKNKKIEVTRKGYAVALLRRAKDGSYDVLGVTNKDEIIQDTIVETYKRNDDNAPQVLRLLAEVIETQALPLQLEKHRPSLADISDVLASDGKTRLKQSKRLVIRASHKDILLSECRGDCSVVTIAVPNHFPSNVKEDITLRAINHRFIEQSIVQNRDLCFFTTLTQRIEVLDGEDLVASHRLKTRNTVTDKITNLYFYPMSHHSNGNEKQVDIDKASFKAPTWSATVDKAWIDELNSICVSSWLREYGVQINRDRHKQVMLELSKEFVLKFYGTRGKYTQTENAIPKPNVAKGSKNLAFHMRSKDIFPILSALGKQSIVSDILLNASEDVFTIMYKTANASFFIAVPTCNELGHLNSTVYKKV
;
A
#
# COMPACT_ATOMS: atom_id res chain seq x y z
N MET A 1 -0.79 45.87 -19.75
CA MET A 1 -1.38 44.58 -19.32
C MET A 1 -2.18 44.03 -20.48
N ALA A 2 -1.96 42.77 -20.88
CA ALA A 2 -2.71 42.16 -21.97
C ALA A 2 -4.21 42.11 -21.62
N SER A 3 -5.06 42.48 -22.58
CA SER A 3 -6.51 42.45 -22.43
C SER A 3 -7.02 41.00 -22.32
N LYS A 4 -8.21 40.82 -21.74
CA LYS A 4 -8.86 39.49 -21.65
C LYS A 4 -9.02 38.83 -23.03
N SER A 5 -9.25 39.63 -24.07
CA SER A 5 -9.36 39.15 -25.45
C SER A 5 -8.03 38.64 -26.00
N GLU A 6 -6.93 39.34 -25.70
CA GLU A 6 -5.58 38.91 -26.11
C GLU A 6 -5.16 37.64 -25.37
N LEU A 7 -5.43 37.54 -24.06
CA LEU A 7 -5.15 36.32 -23.29
C LEU A 7 -5.93 35.10 -23.80
N LYS A 8 -7.20 35.30 -24.21
CA LYS A 8 -8.02 34.22 -24.78
C LYS A 8 -7.47 33.74 -26.13
N LYS A 9 -7.05 34.68 -26.99
CA LYS A 9 -6.42 34.36 -28.28
C LYS A 9 -5.08 33.64 -28.10
N THR A 10 -4.28 34.03 -27.12
CA THR A 10 -3.03 33.34 -26.76
C THR A 10 -3.29 31.93 -26.23
N LEU A 11 -4.33 31.75 -25.40
CA LEU A 11 -4.72 30.43 -24.91
C LEU A 11 -5.18 29.49 -26.05
N GLU A 12 -5.98 30.00 -26.98
CA GLU A 12 -6.43 29.23 -28.16
C GLU A 12 -5.22 28.79 -29.03
N SER A 13 -4.23 29.65 -29.21
CA SER A 13 -2.97 29.31 -29.89
C SER A 13 -2.16 28.25 -29.14
N LEU A 14 -2.08 28.34 -27.80
CA LEU A 14 -1.37 27.35 -26.98
C LEU A 14 -2.08 26.00 -26.94
N ILE A 15 -3.42 25.97 -27.03
CA ILE A 15 -4.21 24.74 -27.14
C ILE A 15 -3.93 24.05 -28.47
N ALA A 16 -3.93 24.80 -29.58
CA ALA A 16 -3.61 24.26 -30.90
C ALA A 16 -2.17 23.72 -30.97
N GLU A 17 -1.21 24.46 -30.41
CA GLU A 17 0.19 24.03 -30.35
C GLU A 17 0.38 22.79 -29.45
N ALA A 18 -0.36 22.71 -28.34
CA ALA A 18 -0.32 21.53 -27.47
C ALA A 18 -0.93 20.29 -28.15
N ASP A 19 -2.02 20.43 -28.91
CA ASP A 19 -2.62 19.34 -29.68
C ASP A 19 -1.66 18.85 -30.78
N GLU A 20 -1.04 19.77 -31.53
CA GLU A 20 -0.04 19.43 -32.55
C GLU A 20 1.18 18.71 -31.95
N ILE A 21 1.71 19.21 -30.82
CA ILE A 21 2.81 18.55 -30.10
C ILE A 21 2.40 17.17 -29.60
N THR A 22 1.15 17.00 -29.15
CA THR A 22 0.62 15.72 -28.65
C THR A 22 0.48 14.72 -29.79
N GLN A 23 -0.09 15.13 -30.92
CA GLN A 23 -0.20 14.30 -32.12
C GLN A 23 1.17 13.93 -32.70
N LEU A 24 2.14 14.86 -32.69
CA LEU A 24 3.53 14.57 -33.08
C LEU A 24 4.20 13.57 -32.12
N TYR A 25 3.95 13.70 -30.81
CA TYR A 25 4.47 12.77 -29.80
C TYR A 25 3.88 11.37 -29.96
N GLU A 26 2.55 11.25 -30.10
CA GLU A 26 1.85 9.98 -30.34
C GLU A 26 2.29 9.35 -31.66
N SER A 27 2.38 10.14 -32.74
CA SER A 27 2.88 9.69 -34.05
C SER A 27 4.34 9.22 -33.97
N SER A 28 5.19 9.94 -33.22
CA SER A 28 6.59 9.55 -33.00
C SER A 28 6.71 8.26 -32.20
N GLN A 29 5.86 8.03 -31.20
CA GLN A 29 5.85 6.77 -30.45
C GLN A 29 5.40 5.60 -31.31
N GLN A 30 4.34 5.79 -32.10
CA GLN A 30 3.83 4.76 -33.01
C GLN A 30 4.85 4.39 -34.09
N ARG A 31 5.52 5.39 -34.66
CA ARG A 31 6.64 5.17 -35.60
C ARG A 31 7.81 4.44 -34.95
N LEU A 32 8.12 4.72 -33.69
CA LEU A 32 9.17 4.02 -32.97
C LEU A 32 8.82 2.53 -32.76
N TYR A 33 7.57 2.20 -32.42
CA TYR A 33 7.13 0.81 -32.24
C TYR A 33 7.15 0.04 -33.56
N LEU A 34 6.68 0.66 -34.64
CA LEU A 34 6.79 0.12 -35.99
C LEU A 34 8.25 -0.14 -36.38
N ASN A 35 9.16 0.79 -36.07
CA ASN A 35 10.57 0.65 -36.41
C ASN A 35 11.28 -0.43 -35.57
N LEU A 36 10.95 -0.55 -34.27
CA LEU A 36 11.40 -1.66 -33.43
C LEU A 36 10.91 -3.00 -33.95
N GLY A 37 9.65 -3.08 -34.39
CA GLY A 37 9.08 -4.28 -35.01
C GLY A 37 9.77 -4.67 -36.33
N ALA A 38 9.98 -3.70 -37.23
CA ALA A 38 10.73 -3.93 -38.47
C ALA A 38 12.17 -4.38 -38.21
N THR A 39 12.85 -3.75 -37.26
CA THR A 39 14.21 -4.10 -36.85
C THR A 39 14.30 -5.53 -36.35
N TYR A 40 13.31 -5.97 -35.55
CA TYR A 40 13.25 -7.33 -35.05
C TYR A 40 13.02 -8.36 -36.17
N LEU A 41 12.07 -8.10 -37.07
CA LEU A 41 11.78 -8.99 -38.20
C LEU A 41 12.98 -9.10 -39.15
N TRP A 42 13.65 -7.98 -39.44
CA TRP A 42 14.89 -7.95 -40.22
C TRP A 42 15.98 -8.80 -39.57
N TRP A 43 16.19 -8.63 -38.25
CA TRP A 43 17.21 -9.39 -37.52
C TRP A 43 16.96 -10.91 -37.62
N ARG A 44 15.71 -11.38 -37.56
CA ARG A 44 15.38 -12.80 -37.70
C ARG A 44 15.71 -13.39 -39.06
N GLU A 45 15.59 -12.59 -40.13
CA GLU A 45 16.01 -13.03 -41.46
C GLU A 45 17.53 -12.97 -41.62
N ALA A 46 18.17 -11.95 -41.05
CA ALA A 46 19.62 -11.78 -41.06
C ALA A 46 20.35 -12.88 -40.25
N GLU A 47 19.76 -13.34 -39.13
CA GLU A 47 20.31 -14.41 -38.28
C GLU A 47 20.41 -15.75 -39.03
N LYS A 48 19.55 -16.01 -40.03
CA LYS A 48 19.58 -17.24 -40.83
C LYS A 48 20.79 -17.30 -41.77
N GLN A 49 21.41 -16.17 -42.07
CA GLN A 49 22.58 -16.08 -42.94
C GLN A 49 23.85 -16.19 -42.08
N ASN A 50 24.53 -17.33 -42.19
CA ASN A 50 25.69 -17.62 -41.34
C ASN A 50 26.78 -16.55 -41.50
N GLY A 51 27.24 -15.97 -40.39
CA GLY A 51 28.31 -14.95 -40.36
C GLY A 51 27.89 -13.51 -40.67
N PHE A 52 26.74 -13.29 -41.31
CA PHE A 52 26.33 -11.97 -41.83
C PHE A 52 26.19 -10.87 -40.75
N LEU A 53 25.56 -11.18 -39.62
CA LEU A 53 25.39 -10.20 -38.53
C LEU A 53 26.72 -9.81 -37.89
N GLU A 54 27.65 -10.75 -37.73
CA GLU A 54 28.95 -10.48 -37.12
C GLU A 54 29.86 -9.68 -38.06
N GLU A 55 29.78 -9.89 -39.38
CA GLU A 55 30.43 -9.02 -40.38
C GLU A 55 29.96 -7.56 -40.27
N LEU A 56 28.64 -7.35 -40.17
CA LEU A 56 28.06 -6.00 -40.01
C LEU A 56 28.46 -5.35 -38.68
N TYR A 57 28.51 -6.10 -37.59
CA TYR A 57 28.95 -5.60 -36.30
C TYR A 57 30.45 -5.27 -36.29
N ALA A 58 31.28 -6.05 -36.99
CA ALA A 58 32.70 -5.81 -37.14
C ALA A 58 32.98 -4.54 -37.96
N GLU A 59 32.29 -4.35 -39.09
CA GLU A 59 32.41 -3.14 -39.94
C GLU A 59 32.14 -1.86 -39.12
N LYS A 60 31.14 -1.89 -38.23
CA LYS A 60 30.75 -0.75 -37.38
C LYS A 60 31.46 -0.72 -36.02
N LYS A 61 32.46 -1.59 -35.79
CA LYS A 61 33.25 -1.66 -34.54
C LYS A 61 32.39 -1.82 -33.27
N LEU A 62 31.32 -2.61 -33.34
CA LEU A 62 30.36 -2.81 -32.25
C LEU A 62 30.79 -4.00 -31.34
N VAL A 63 31.57 -3.70 -30.31
CA VAL A 63 32.13 -4.70 -29.37
C VAL A 63 31.08 -5.22 -28.37
N SER A 64 31.10 -6.54 -28.08
CA SER A 64 30.31 -7.19 -27.02
C SER A 64 31.08 -7.28 -25.69
N ARG A 65 30.38 -7.25 -24.56
CA ARG A 65 30.89 -7.64 -23.23
C ARG A 65 29.92 -8.66 -22.62
N GLY A 66 30.30 -9.94 -22.59
CA GLY A 66 29.48 -11.04 -22.04
C GLY A 66 28.83 -11.95 -23.09
N GLY A 67 28.40 -13.13 -22.66
CA GLY A 67 28.02 -14.27 -23.51
C GLY A 67 26.53 -14.45 -23.87
N GLU A 68 25.64 -13.54 -23.47
CA GLU A 68 24.24 -13.55 -23.93
C GLU A 68 24.03 -12.67 -25.16
N GLU A 69 23.10 -13.08 -26.03
CA GLU A 69 22.76 -12.36 -27.25
C GLU A 69 22.05 -11.04 -26.92
N ASN A 70 22.85 -9.98 -26.94
CA ASN A 70 22.41 -8.65 -26.56
C ASN A 70 21.96 -7.87 -27.79
N PHE A 71 20.63 -7.73 -27.97
CA PHE A 71 19.98 -6.80 -28.92
C PHE A 71 20.50 -5.36 -28.83
N THR A 72 21.30 -5.04 -27.81
CA THR A 72 22.11 -3.82 -27.71
C THR A 72 22.96 -3.57 -28.96
N ARG A 73 23.61 -4.60 -29.54
CA ARG A 73 24.40 -4.44 -30.78
C ARG A 73 23.51 -4.10 -31.96
N LEU A 74 22.35 -4.75 -32.05
CA LEU A 74 21.34 -4.49 -33.07
C LEU A 74 20.77 -3.07 -32.98
N VAL A 75 20.39 -2.61 -31.78
CA VAL A 75 19.88 -1.25 -31.57
C VAL A 75 20.93 -0.21 -31.95
N ARG A 76 22.20 -0.46 -31.62
CA ARG A 76 23.30 0.44 -32.00
C ARG A 76 23.56 0.42 -33.50
N LEU A 77 23.39 -0.73 -34.17
CA LEU A 77 23.52 -0.87 -35.62
C LEU A 77 22.43 -0.09 -36.37
N VAL A 78 21.16 -0.24 -35.98
CA VAL A 78 20.05 0.39 -36.70
C VAL A 78 19.92 1.89 -36.41
N TRP A 79 20.05 2.29 -35.14
CA TRP A 79 19.90 3.70 -34.75
C TRP A 79 21.22 4.49 -34.69
N GLN A 80 22.35 3.86 -35.02
CA GLN A 80 23.68 4.49 -35.04
C GLN A 80 24.00 5.24 -33.73
N MET A 81 23.58 4.67 -32.59
CA MET A 81 23.71 5.30 -31.27
C MET A 81 24.98 4.86 -30.55
N GLY A 82 25.71 5.82 -29.99
CA GLY A 82 26.85 5.57 -29.10
C GLY A 82 26.42 5.14 -27.68
N TRP A 83 27.28 4.40 -26.99
CA TRP A 83 27.08 4.01 -25.57
C TRP A 83 27.47 5.13 -24.58
N ASN A 84 28.00 6.25 -25.07
CA ASN A 84 28.62 7.27 -24.25
C ASN A 84 27.57 8.31 -23.80
N GLY A 85 27.52 8.63 -22.51
CA GLY A 85 26.66 9.68 -21.93
C GLY A 85 25.16 9.33 -21.90
N TYR A 86 24.32 10.35 -22.15
CA TYR A 86 22.86 10.32 -21.94
C TYR A 86 22.05 9.32 -22.80
N LYS A 87 22.65 8.73 -23.84
CA LYS A 87 21.96 7.80 -24.75
C LYS A 87 22.04 6.32 -24.34
N GLY A 88 22.94 5.96 -23.42
CA GLY A 88 23.10 4.59 -22.92
C GLY A 88 21.82 3.95 -22.35
N PRO A 89 21.06 4.64 -21.47
CA PRO A 89 19.80 4.12 -20.93
C PRO A 89 18.74 3.85 -22.00
N THR A 90 18.68 4.69 -23.04
CA THR A 90 17.72 4.51 -24.15
C THR A 90 18.04 3.26 -24.96
N VAL A 91 19.33 3.07 -25.31
CA VAL A 91 19.81 1.87 -26.01
C VAL A 91 19.50 0.61 -25.21
N GLN A 92 19.72 0.64 -23.88
CA GLN A 92 19.40 -0.49 -23.01
C GLN A 92 17.91 -0.78 -22.95
N ASN A 93 17.07 0.25 -22.82
CA ASN A 93 15.62 0.09 -22.77
C ASN A 93 15.06 -0.49 -24.06
N TRP A 94 15.53 -0.04 -25.22
CA TRP A 94 15.08 -0.55 -26.52
C TRP A 94 15.57 -1.98 -26.75
N ALA A 95 16.83 -2.28 -26.40
CA ALA A 95 17.36 -3.63 -26.47
C ALA A 95 16.58 -4.60 -25.56
N ARG A 96 16.13 -4.13 -24.41
CA ARG A 96 15.28 -4.90 -23.49
C ARG A 96 13.88 -5.12 -24.05
N ALA A 97 13.30 -4.13 -24.72
CA ALA A 97 12.02 -4.32 -25.41
C ALA A 97 12.12 -5.31 -26.58
N LEU A 98 13.21 -5.28 -27.35
CA LEU A 98 13.44 -6.27 -28.42
C LEU A 98 13.60 -7.69 -27.86
N ARG A 99 14.22 -7.85 -26.70
CA ARG A 99 14.21 -9.14 -25.97
C ARG A 99 12.78 -9.54 -25.61
N GLY A 100 11.99 -8.62 -25.05
CA GLY A 100 10.58 -8.83 -24.69
C GLY A 100 9.75 -9.34 -25.85
N LEU A 101 9.90 -8.66 -26.99
CA LEU A 101 9.32 -9.05 -28.26
C LEU A 101 9.83 -10.41 -28.73
N HIS A 102 11.13 -10.69 -28.60
CA HIS A 102 11.70 -11.97 -29.01
C HIS A 102 11.11 -13.15 -28.23
N GLN A 103 10.87 -12.97 -26.93
CA GLN A 103 10.21 -13.97 -26.09
C GLN A 103 8.76 -14.18 -26.53
N GLU A 104 7.99 -13.11 -26.71
CA GLU A 104 6.62 -13.18 -27.21
C GLU A 104 6.56 -13.91 -28.54
N PHE A 105 7.43 -13.54 -29.49
CA PHE A 105 7.44 -14.14 -30.82
C PHE A 105 7.78 -15.65 -30.77
N LYS A 106 8.67 -16.07 -29.86
CA LYS A 106 8.99 -17.49 -29.62
C LYS A 106 7.81 -18.25 -29.02
N THR A 107 7.09 -17.65 -28.08
CA THR A 107 5.98 -18.28 -27.36
C THR A 107 4.67 -18.28 -28.16
N ASN A 108 4.47 -17.28 -29.04
CA ASN A 108 3.23 -17.04 -29.75
C ASN A 108 3.47 -16.83 -31.26
N LYS A 109 4.21 -17.76 -31.85
CA LYS A 109 4.69 -17.66 -33.24
C LYS A 109 3.55 -17.48 -34.25
N ASP A 110 2.44 -18.19 -34.06
CA ASP A 110 1.31 -18.21 -34.99
C ASP A 110 0.56 -16.88 -35.05
N ALA A 111 0.59 -16.08 -33.97
CA ALA A 111 -0.03 -14.76 -33.94
C ALA A 111 0.66 -13.73 -34.86
N TYR A 112 1.87 -14.04 -35.32
CA TYR A 112 2.66 -13.19 -36.21
C TYR A 112 2.78 -13.74 -37.63
N ASP A 113 2.15 -14.88 -37.93
CA ASP A 113 2.03 -15.41 -39.30
C ASP A 113 0.82 -14.76 -40.01
N VAL A 114 0.93 -13.45 -40.23
CA VAL A 114 -0.12 -12.61 -40.80
C VAL A 114 0.45 -11.72 -41.90
N ALA A 115 -0.42 -11.16 -42.74
CA ALA A 115 -0.01 -10.31 -43.86
C ALA A 115 0.81 -9.06 -43.44
N ASN A 116 0.60 -8.54 -42.22
CA ASN A 116 1.37 -7.41 -41.69
C ASN A 116 1.86 -7.67 -40.25
N PRO A 117 2.96 -8.41 -40.08
CA PRO A 117 3.49 -8.76 -38.77
C PRO A 117 4.02 -7.53 -38.02
N GLN A 118 4.49 -6.50 -38.73
CA GLN A 118 4.99 -5.27 -38.13
C GLN A 118 3.88 -4.47 -37.42
N GLU A 119 2.69 -4.39 -38.02
CA GLU A 119 1.52 -3.75 -37.41
C GLU A 119 1.01 -4.55 -36.19
N LYS A 120 1.04 -5.89 -36.26
CA LYS A 120 0.74 -6.74 -35.10
C LYS A 120 1.72 -6.52 -33.95
N ILE A 121 3.01 -6.32 -34.25
CA ILE A 121 4.02 -5.98 -33.25
C ILE A 121 3.75 -4.59 -32.65
N ARG A 122 3.38 -3.59 -33.46
CA ARG A 122 3.00 -2.26 -32.95
C ARG A 122 1.83 -2.35 -31.96
N GLN A 123 0.77 -3.07 -32.32
CA GLN A 123 -0.39 -3.30 -31.46
C GLN A 123 0.00 -4.04 -30.17
N PHE A 124 0.95 -4.97 -30.26
CA PHE A 124 1.50 -5.64 -29.08
C PHE A 124 2.27 -4.68 -28.16
N PHE A 125 3.04 -3.76 -28.71
CA PHE A 125 3.69 -2.72 -27.90
C PHE A 125 2.65 -1.83 -27.19
N ASP A 126 1.59 -1.42 -27.88
CA ASP A 126 0.49 -0.66 -27.27
C ASP A 126 -0.18 -1.45 -26.15
N SER A 127 -0.54 -2.72 -26.41
CA SER A 127 -1.27 -3.55 -25.45
C SER A 127 -0.47 -3.86 -24.18
N LYS A 128 0.86 -3.85 -24.26
CA LYS A 128 1.74 -4.05 -23.10
C LYS A 128 2.13 -2.75 -22.39
N GLY A 129 1.68 -1.58 -22.84
CA GLY A 129 2.00 -0.29 -22.22
C GLY A 129 3.34 0.29 -22.69
N GLY A 130 3.68 0.06 -23.96
CA GLY A 130 4.85 0.60 -24.63
C GLY A 130 6.15 -0.16 -24.34
N ILE A 131 7.27 0.47 -24.71
CA ILE A 131 8.64 -0.11 -24.64
C ILE A 131 8.98 -0.68 -23.25
N SER A 132 8.65 0.04 -22.17
CA SER A 132 8.92 -0.44 -20.81
C SER A 132 8.11 -1.70 -20.48
N GLY A 133 6.84 -1.72 -20.87
CA GLY A 133 5.93 -2.83 -20.68
C GLY A 133 6.37 -4.11 -21.39
N VAL A 134 6.73 -3.99 -22.67
CA VAL A 134 7.30 -5.10 -23.45
C VAL A 134 8.63 -5.56 -22.84
N GLY A 135 9.50 -4.64 -22.45
CA GLY A 135 10.79 -4.97 -21.82
C GLY A 135 10.68 -5.65 -20.45
N ASN A 136 9.52 -5.59 -19.80
CA ASN A 136 9.26 -6.32 -18.55
C ASN A 136 8.96 -7.81 -18.76
N LEU A 137 8.71 -8.26 -19.99
CA LEU A 137 8.40 -9.66 -20.32
C LEU A 137 9.63 -10.59 -20.21
N VAL A 138 10.83 -10.03 -20.30
CA VAL A 138 12.12 -10.74 -20.35
C VAL A 138 13.09 -10.38 -19.23
N SER A 139 12.68 -9.45 -18.38
CA SER A 139 13.18 -9.53 -17.00
C SER A 139 12.55 -10.78 -16.41
N PRO A 140 13.23 -11.53 -15.52
CA PRO A 140 12.67 -12.75 -14.99
C PRO A 140 11.22 -12.46 -14.60
N MET A 141 10.32 -13.22 -15.25
CA MET A 141 8.91 -13.29 -14.91
C MET A 141 8.83 -13.20 -13.40
N GLN A 142 8.04 -12.24 -12.91
CA GLN A 142 7.92 -11.76 -11.53
C GLN A 142 8.50 -10.35 -11.32
N LYS A 143 7.62 -9.35 -11.35
CA LYS A 143 7.58 -8.48 -10.17
C LYS A 143 6.95 -9.31 -9.05
N THR A 144 7.74 -10.17 -8.42
CA THR A 144 7.46 -10.70 -7.09
C THR A 144 7.47 -9.53 -6.11
N ASP A 145 6.92 -9.72 -4.91
CA ASP A 145 6.89 -8.71 -3.85
C ASP A 145 8.28 -8.10 -3.54
N GLU A 146 9.37 -8.73 -4.01
CA GLU A 146 10.74 -8.20 -4.00
C GLU A 146 10.95 -6.89 -4.76
N GLN A 147 10.26 -6.65 -5.88
CA GLN A 147 10.35 -5.37 -6.59
C GLN A 147 9.53 -4.25 -5.92
N VAL A 148 8.63 -4.61 -4.99
CA VAL A 148 7.95 -3.68 -4.07
C VAL A 148 8.79 -3.49 -2.79
N GLY A 149 9.64 -4.46 -2.45
CA GLY A 149 10.42 -4.53 -1.22
C GLY A 149 11.85 -4.00 -1.28
N SER A 150 12.37 -3.59 -2.43
CA SER A 150 13.76 -3.11 -2.55
C SER A 150 13.89 -1.87 -3.44
N PRO A 151 13.81 -0.64 -2.92
CA PRO A 151 14.49 0.47 -3.54
C PRO A 151 15.98 0.33 -3.18
N LYS A 152 16.80 -0.16 -4.12
CA LYS A 152 18.22 0.19 -4.09
C LYS A 152 18.27 1.71 -4.17
N ASN A 153 18.85 2.32 -3.13
CA ASN A 153 19.10 3.75 -2.99
C ASN A 153 19.50 4.39 -4.33
N VAL A 154 18.52 5.01 -5.00
CA VAL A 154 18.75 6.15 -5.87
C VAL A 154 18.04 7.29 -5.18
N LYS A 155 18.81 8.23 -4.65
CA LYS A 155 18.31 9.54 -4.21
C LYS A 155 17.84 10.32 -5.44
N ASN A 156 16.74 9.89 -6.04
CA ASN A 156 15.88 10.76 -6.82
C ASN A 156 14.56 10.74 -6.06
N SER A 157 14.27 11.81 -5.34
CA SER A 157 12.87 12.12 -5.07
C SER A 157 12.22 12.26 -6.44
N ASP A 158 11.41 11.29 -6.86
CA ASP A 158 10.60 11.45 -8.05
C ASP A 158 9.85 12.77 -7.90
N LYS A 159 10.18 13.75 -8.75
CA LYS A 159 9.49 15.03 -8.75
C LYS A 159 8.04 14.71 -9.12
N LYS A 160 7.12 14.98 -8.19
CA LYS A 160 5.68 14.83 -8.44
C LYS A 160 5.34 15.54 -9.73
N THR A 161 4.60 14.86 -10.59
CA THR A 161 4.12 15.45 -11.84
C THR A 161 3.18 16.62 -11.53
N LYS A 162 3.03 17.55 -12.48
CA LYS A 162 2.08 18.67 -12.33
C LYS A 162 0.66 18.18 -12.04
N GLN A 163 0.25 17.07 -12.64
CA GLN A 163 -1.06 16.47 -12.42
C GLN A 163 -1.22 15.88 -11.01
N GLU A 164 -0.17 15.28 -10.45
CA GLU A 164 -0.17 14.80 -9.06
C GLU A 164 -0.27 15.97 -8.08
N ILE A 165 0.48 17.06 -8.31
CA ILE A 165 0.40 18.26 -7.48
C ILE A 165 -1.02 18.86 -7.52
N LEU A 166 -1.62 18.97 -8.71
CA LEU A 166 -3.00 19.46 -8.86
C LEU A 166 -4.01 18.55 -8.15
N SER A 167 -3.82 17.23 -8.23
CA SER A 167 -4.69 16.26 -7.57
C SER A 167 -4.59 16.38 -6.04
N GLU A 168 -3.39 16.47 -5.49
CA GLU A 168 -3.18 16.67 -4.04
C GLU A 168 -3.77 17.99 -3.57
N THR A 169 -3.59 19.06 -4.34
CA THR A 169 -4.18 20.38 -4.02
C THR A 169 -5.71 20.31 -3.98
N ALA A 170 -6.33 19.62 -4.95
CA ALA A 170 -7.78 19.43 -4.99
C ALA A 170 -8.29 18.61 -3.79
N LEU A 171 -7.58 17.54 -3.42
CA LEU A 171 -7.94 16.70 -2.27
C LEU A 171 -7.85 17.48 -0.95
N VAL A 172 -6.78 18.24 -0.73
CA VAL A 172 -6.62 19.08 0.46
C VAL A 172 -7.70 20.15 0.53
N ALA A 173 -8.04 20.79 -0.59
CA ALA A 173 -9.13 21.75 -0.65
C ALA A 173 -10.48 21.11 -0.29
N LYS A 174 -10.75 19.90 -0.80
CA LYS A 174 -11.99 19.17 -0.49
C LYS A 174 -12.04 18.72 0.97
N HIS A 175 -10.93 18.28 1.55
CA HIS A 175 -10.87 17.95 2.98
C HIS A 175 -11.18 19.17 3.86
N ASN A 176 -10.64 20.34 3.51
CA ASN A 176 -10.92 21.58 4.23
C ASN A 176 -12.42 21.92 4.18
N GLU A 177 -13.04 21.88 3.00
CA GLU A 177 -14.48 22.11 2.84
C GLU A 177 -15.31 21.17 3.72
N MET A 178 -15.02 19.86 3.66
CA MET A 178 -15.74 18.86 4.45
C MET A 178 -15.51 19.00 5.96
N GLY A 179 -14.30 19.37 6.36
CA GLY A 179 -13.94 19.57 7.76
C GLY A 179 -14.61 20.81 8.36
N GLU A 180 -14.67 21.92 7.62
CA GLU A 180 -15.42 23.11 8.02
C GLU A 180 -16.92 22.81 8.17
N LEU A 181 -17.51 22.07 7.23
CA LEU A 181 -18.90 21.64 7.33
C LEU A 181 -19.13 20.75 8.57
N PHE A 182 -18.23 19.79 8.81
CA PHE A 182 -18.31 18.93 9.99
C PHE A 182 -18.28 19.74 11.30
N TYR A 183 -17.35 20.69 11.44
CA TYR A 183 -17.24 21.48 12.66
C TYR A 183 -18.34 22.51 12.87
N SER A 184 -18.96 22.98 11.78
CA SER A 184 -20.08 23.92 11.87
C SER A 184 -21.42 23.25 12.16
N GLU A 185 -21.66 22.04 11.64
CA GLU A 185 -22.99 21.40 11.71
C GLU A 185 -23.05 20.17 12.63
N ASN A 186 -21.98 19.38 12.71
CA ASN A 186 -22.04 18.01 13.24
C ASN A 186 -21.16 17.77 14.49
N ALA A 187 -20.19 18.65 14.75
CA ALA A 187 -19.22 18.43 15.82
C ALA A 187 -19.79 18.76 17.20
N ASN A 188 -19.65 17.81 18.13
CA ASN A 188 -19.87 18.08 19.55
C ASN A 188 -18.57 18.61 20.19
N PRO A 189 -18.64 19.68 21.00
CA PRO A 189 -17.45 20.20 21.68
C PRO A 189 -16.93 19.19 22.69
N ILE A 190 -15.62 18.91 22.63
CA ILE A 190 -14.93 18.08 23.65
C ILE A 190 -15.01 18.78 25.02
N THR A 191 -14.80 20.10 25.03
CA THR A 191 -14.97 20.94 26.22
C THR A 191 -15.36 22.36 25.78
N ARG A 192 -16.06 23.09 26.64
CA ARG A 192 -16.43 24.50 26.42
C ARG A 192 -15.54 25.39 27.28
N ILE A 193 -14.83 26.31 26.65
CA ILE A 193 -13.96 27.27 27.33
C ILE A 193 -14.62 28.65 27.24
N ALA A 194 -14.89 29.28 28.38
CA ALA A 194 -15.32 30.67 28.45
C ALA A 194 -14.10 31.57 28.64
N ALA A 195 -13.76 32.37 27.63
CA ALA A 195 -12.70 33.38 27.75
C ALA A 195 -13.19 34.55 28.61
N LYS A 196 -13.10 34.43 29.93
CA LYS A 196 -13.47 35.51 30.87
C LYS A 196 -12.62 36.74 30.56
N ASN A 197 -13.26 37.79 30.03
CA ASN A 197 -12.71 39.12 29.77
C ASN A 197 -11.54 39.19 28.74
N LYS A 198 -11.29 38.14 27.95
CA LYS A 198 -10.32 38.15 26.85
C LYS A 198 -11.02 37.80 25.55
N LYS A 199 -10.87 38.65 24.53
CA LYS A 199 -11.31 38.31 23.17
C LYS A 199 -10.31 37.34 22.54
N ILE A 200 -10.80 36.28 21.94
CA ILE A 200 -10.00 35.38 21.11
C ILE A 200 -10.12 35.88 19.68
N GLU A 201 -8.98 36.19 19.06
CA GLU A 201 -8.95 36.50 17.63
C GLU A 201 -9.19 35.22 16.83
N VAL A 202 -10.16 35.30 15.90
CA VAL A 202 -10.59 34.20 15.05
C VAL A 202 -10.57 34.64 13.59
N THR A 203 -10.59 33.67 12.67
CA THR A 203 -10.77 33.94 11.24
C THR A 203 -12.19 34.44 10.95
N ARG A 204 -12.44 34.85 9.71
CA ARG A 204 -13.79 35.24 9.26
C ARG A 204 -14.83 34.13 9.45
N LYS A 205 -14.41 32.87 9.43
CA LYS A 205 -15.27 31.70 9.66
C LYS A 205 -15.39 31.32 11.14
N GLY A 206 -14.79 32.10 12.05
CA GLY A 206 -14.90 31.88 13.50
C GLY A 206 -13.93 30.85 14.07
N TYR A 207 -12.89 30.44 13.34
CA TYR A 207 -11.92 29.44 13.80
C TYR A 207 -10.64 30.06 14.36
N ALA A 208 -10.05 29.35 15.33
CA ALA A 208 -8.69 29.59 15.81
C ALA A 208 -8.10 28.27 16.35
N VAL A 209 -6.77 28.16 16.35
CA VAL A 209 -6.04 27.03 16.95
C VAL A 209 -5.38 27.48 18.25
N ALA A 210 -5.61 26.72 19.32
CA ALA A 210 -5.09 27.02 20.66
C ALA A 210 -4.02 26.01 21.09
N LEU A 211 -2.94 26.51 21.70
CA LEU A 211 -1.96 25.69 22.42
C LEU A 211 -2.46 25.44 23.84
N LEU A 212 -2.75 24.18 24.15
CA LEU A 212 -3.19 23.73 25.46
C LEU A 212 -2.05 23.04 26.21
N ARG A 213 -1.90 23.34 27.50
CA ARG A 213 -1.00 22.60 28.40
C ARG A 213 -1.79 22.05 29.57
N ARG A 214 -1.64 20.76 29.85
CA ARG A 214 -2.19 20.14 31.06
C ARG A 214 -1.41 20.63 32.28
N ALA A 215 -2.10 21.21 33.24
CA ALA A 215 -1.56 21.62 34.53
C ALA A 215 -1.46 20.42 35.49
N LYS A 216 -0.74 20.60 36.61
CA LYS A 216 -0.52 19.53 37.60
C LYS A 216 -1.81 19.04 38.27
N ASP A 217 -2.82 19.91 38.36
CA ASP A 217 -4.14 19.60 38.91
C ASP A 217 -5.06 18.90 37.89
N GLY A 218 -4.58 18.66 36.67
CA GLY A 218 -5.35 18.03 35.60
C GLY A 218 -6.18 18.99 34.76
N SER A 219 -6.23 20.28 35.09
CA SER A 219 -6.86 21.31 34.25
C SER A 219 -6.01 21.61 33.00
N TYR A 220 -6.58 22.34 32.03
CA TYR A 220 -5.87 22.73 30.81
C TYR A 220 -5.76 24.26 30.72
N ASP A 221 -4.52 24.75 30.64
CA ASP A 221 -4.21 26.15 30.38
C ASP A 221 -4.22 26.42 28.86
N VAL A 222 -4.96 27.43 28.42
CA VAL A 222 -4.79 28.01 27.07
C VAL A 222 -3.60 28.97 27.11
N LEU A 223 -2.48 28.58 26.51
CA LEU A 223 -1.23 29.35 26.56
C LEU A 223 -1.06 30.33 25.40
N GLY A 224 -1.67 30.03 24.25
CA GLY A 224 -1.59 30.86 23.06
C GLY A 224 -2.64 30.47 22.04
N VAL A 225 -2.98 31.40 21.15
CA VAL A 225 -3.96 31.19 20.09
C VAL A 225 -3.44 31.79 18.79
N THR A 226 -3.72 31.16 17.66
CA THR A 226 -3.43 31.68 16.32
C THR A 226 -4.66 31.57 15.43
N ASN A 227 -4.87 32.59 14.58
CA ASN A 227 -5.88 32.63 13.54
C ASN A 227 -5.28 32.54 12.12
N LYS A 228 -4.06 32.02 11.98
CA LYS A 228 -3.43 31.82 10.67
C LYS A 228 -4.18 30.74 9.88
N ASP A 229 -4.70 31.11 8.71
CA ASP A 229 -5.53 30.23 7.88
C ASP A 229 -4.85 28.90 7.56
N GLU A 230 -3.56 28.90 7.20
CA GLU A 230 -2.80 27.67 6.89
C GLU A 230 -2.79 26.67 8.06
N ILE A 231 -2.50 27.15 9.27
CA ILE A 231 -2.47 26.30 10.48
C ILE A 231 -3.87 25.76 10.80
N ILE A 232 -4.90 26.60 10.62
CA ILE A 232 -6.29 26.20 10.84
C ILE A 232 -6.69 25.12 9.84
N GLN A 233 -6.40 25.31 8.56
CA GLN A 233 -6.72 24.36 7.49
C GLN A 233 -6.06 23.00 7.76
N ASP A 234 -4.75 22.99 8.02
CA ASP A 234 -4.03 21.75 8.35
C ASP A 234 -4.61 21.07 9.59
N THR A 235 -4.95 21.85 10.63
CA THR A 235 -5.58 21.31 11.85
C THR A 235 -6.96 20.72 11.57
N ILE A 236 -7.80 21.40 10.76
CA ILE A 236 -9.12 20.90 10.37
C ILE A 236 -8.98 19.56 9.64
N VAL A 237 -8.14 19.50 8.60
CA VAL A 237 -7.91 18.28 7.79
C VAL A 237 -7.43 17.11 8.64
N GLU A 238 -6.56 17.38 9.63
CA GLU A 238 -6.02 16.37 10.53
C GLU A 238 -7.06 15.86 11.53
N THR A 239 -7.89 16.75 12.09
CA THR A 239 -8.69 16.44 13.29
C THR A 239 -10.15 16.10 13.02
N TYR A 240 -10.70 16.48 11.87
CA TYR A 240 -12.13 16.26 11.61
C TYR A 240 -12.46 14.76 11.47
N LYS A 241 -13.67 14.39 11.93
CA LYS A 241 -14.19 13.04 11.73
C LYS A 241 -14.70 12.93 10.29
N ARG A 242 -14.07 12.07 9.52
CA ARG A 242 -14.48 11.78 8.14
C ARG A 242 -15.76 10.95 8.14
N ASN A 243 -16.67 11.29 7.23
CA ASN A 243 -17.88 10.51 7.00
C ASN A 243 -17.65 9.58 5.80
N ASP A 244 -17.41 8.31 6.10
CA ASP A 244 -17.20 7.26 5.09
C ASP A 244 -18.51 6.54 4.74
N ASP A 245 -19.67 7.00 5.22
CA ASP A 245 -20.94 6.31 5.00
C ASP A 245 -21.39 6.30 3.53
N ASN A 246 -20.93 7.30 2.77
CA ASN A 246 -21.17 7.38 1.33
C ASN A 246 -20.24 6.46 0.52
N ALA A 247 -19.18 5.91 1.12
CA ALA A 247 -18.28 5.01 0.42
C ALA A 247 -18.95 3.63 0.21
N PRO A 248 -18.74 2.98 -0.94
CA PRO A 248 -19.32 1.67 -1.22
C PRO A 248 -18.92 0.62 -0.18
N GLN A 249 -19.89 -0.19 0.26
CA GLN A 249 -19.71 -1.16 1.35
C GLN A 249 -18.54 -2.11 1.13
N VAL A 250 -18.36 -2.62 -0.09
CA VAL A 250 -17.24 -3.51 -0.43
C VAL A 250 -15.88 -2.83 -0.27
N LEU A 251 -15.78 -1.54 -0.63
CA LEU A 251 -14.53 -0.79 -0.48
C LEU A 251 -14.26 -0.43 0.98
N ARG A 252 -15.31 -0.07 1.74
CA ARG A 252 -15.23 0.13 3.20
C ARG A 252 -14.72 -1.12 3.89
N LEU A 253 -15.29 -2.28 3.57
CA LEU A 253 -14.87 -3.56 4.13
C LEU A 253 -13.38 -3.87 3.83
N LEU A 254 -12.94 -3.70 2.58
CA LEU A 254 -11.53 -3.90 2.22
C LEU A 254 -10.60 -2.92 2.96
N ALA A 255 -11.00 -1.65 3.08
CA ALA A 255 -10.24 -0.65 3.81
C ALA A 255 -10.15 -0.97 5.31
N GLU A 256 -11.27 -1.35 5.96
CA GLU A 256 -11.31 -1.75 7.37
C GLU A 256 -10.40 -2.96 7.64
N VAL A 257 -10.41 -3.97 6.76
CA VAL A 257 -9.53 -5.14 6.87
C VAL A 257 -8.07 -4.74 6.72
N ILE A 258 -7.72 -3.94 5.72
CA ILE A 258 -6.34 -3.50 5.50
C ILE A 258 -5.85 -2.60 6.63
N GLU A 259 -6.74 -1.78 7.21
CA GLU A 259 -6.44 -0.88 8.31
C GLU A 259 -5.93 -1.61 9.55
N THR A 260 -6.43 -2.82 9.86
CA THR A 260 -6.01 -3.58 11.05
C THR A 260 -4.50 -3.82 11.12
N GLN A 261 -3.83 -3.84 9.97
CA GLN A 261 -2.39 -4.03 9.87
C GLN A 261 -1.70 -2.90 9.10
N ALA A 262 -2.39 -1.81 8.74
CA ALA A 262 -1.78 -0.71 7.99
C ALA A 262 -0.62 -0.09 8.79
N LEU A 263 0.53 0.15 8.15
CA LEU A 263 1.65 0.77 8.85
C LEU A 263 1.29 2.22 9.22
N PRO A 264 1.48 2.64 10.48
CA PRO A 264 1.41 4.05 10.84
C PRO A 264 2.46 4.86 10.04
N LEU A 265 2.13 6.11 9.71
CA LEU A 265 3.00 6.99 8.90
C LEU A 265 4.43 7.11 9.47
N GLN A 266 4.57 7.05 10.79
CA GLN A 266 5.87 7.11 11.50
C GLN A 266 6.77 5.92 11.17
N LEU A 267 6.19 4.77 10.79
CA LEU A 267 6.89 3.54 10.42
C LEU A 267 7.11 3.42 8.90
N GLU A 268 6.41 4.21 8.07
CA GLU A 268 6.36 4.05 6.62
C GLU A 268 7.75 4.08 5.96
N LYS A 269 8.63 4.98 6.43
CA LYS A 269 10.03 5.09 5.97
C LYS A 269 10.85 3.81 6.18
N HIS A 270 10.42 2.94 7.08
CA HIS A 270 11.07 1.68 7.43
C HIS A 270 10.37 0.46 6.83
N ARG A 271 9.29 0.63 6.03
CA ARG A 271 8.55 -0.49 5.43
C ARG A 271 9.46 -1.55 4.77
N PRO A 272 10.50 -1.20 3.99
CA PRO A 272 11.37 -2.21 3.37
C PRO A 272 12.18 -3.04 4.38
N SER A 273 12.55 -2.48 5.54
CA SER A 273 13.33 -3.16 6.58
C SER A 273 12.46 -3.88 7.61
N LEU A 274 11.17 -3.54 7.69
CA LEU A 274 10.20 -4.20 8.56
C LEU A 274 9.63 -5.50 7.97
N ALA A 275 9.73 -5.68 6.65
CA ALA A 275 9.34 -6.90 5.98
C ALA A 275 10.37 -8.01 6.26
N ASP A 276 9.90 -9.11 6.84
CA ASP A 276 10.72 -10.28 7.17
C ASP A 276 11.15 -11.01 5.88
N ILE A 277 12.29 -11.70 5.94
CA ILE A 277 12.81 -12.50 4.83
C ILE A 277 12.30 -13.93 4.99
N SER A 278 11.71 -14.50 3.94
CA SER A 278 11.25 -15.90 3.93
C SER A 278 12.32 -16.87 3.47
N ASP A 279 12.09 -18.17 3.63
CA ASP A 279 12.91 -19.22 3.04
C ASP A 279 12.50 -19.57 1.59
N VAL A 280 11.46 -18.93 1.05
CA VAL A 280 11.04 -19.11 -0.34
C VAL A 280 12.01 -18.39 -1.26
N LEU A 281 12.49 -19.08 -2.29
CA LEU A 281 13.44 -18.54 -3.26
C LEU A 281 12.71 -17.94 -4.46
N ALA A 282 13.29 -16.88 -5.03
CA ALA A 282 12.88 -16.31 -6.30
C ALA A 282 13.16 -17.29 -7.45
N SER A 283 12.71 -16.93 -8.65
CA SER A 283 12.94 -17.71 -9.88
C SER A 283 14.42 -17.96 -10.20
N ASP A 284 15.33 -17.18 -9.63
CA ASP A 284 16.78 -17.35 -9.77
C ASP A 284 17.36 -18.47 -8.88
N GLY A 285 16.56 -19.06 -7.99
CA GLY A 285 16.96 -20.10 -7.05
C GLY A 285 17.96 -19.65 -5.98
N LYS A 286 18.19 -18.34 -5.80
CA LYS A 286 19.21 -17.79 -4.89
C LYS A 286 18.67 -16.69 -4.00
N THR A 287 17.80 -15.83 -4.52
CA THR A 287 17.30 -14.68 -3.78
C THR A 287 16.14 -15.12 -2.90
N ARG A 288 16.24 -14.84 -1.59
CA ARG A 288 15.16 -15.11 -0.64
C ARG A 288 14.09 -14.03 -0.74
N LEU A 289 12.85 -14.45 -1.01
CA LEU A 289 11.70 -13.56 -1.11
C LEU A 289 11.37 -12.94 0.26
N LYS A 290 10.93 -11.69 0.25
CA LYS A 290 10.32 -11.08 1.46
C LYS A 290 8.91 -11.61 1.69
N GLN A 291 8.54 -11.70 2.96
CA GLN A 291 7.16 -11.85 3.38
C GLN A 291 6.38 -10.57 3.04
N SER A 292 5.12 -10.72 2.66
CA SER A 292 4.27 -9.60 2.31
C SER A 292 2.84 -9.87 2.71
N LYS A 293 2.11 -8.81 3.08
CA LYS A 293 0.70 -8.90 3.45
C LYS A 293 -0.13 -9.27 2.24
N ARG A 294 -0.94 -10.31 2.39
CA ARG A 294 -1.87 -10.78 1.38
C ARG A 294 -3.28 -10.74 1.94
N LEU A 295 -4.19 -10.12 1.19
CA LEU A 295 -5.62 -10.15 1.48
C LEU A 295 -6.27 -11.20 0.59
N VAL A 296 -6.93 -12.18 1.19
CA VAL A 296 -7.66 -13.25 0.50
C VAL A 296 -9.12 -13.23 0.93
N ILE A 297 -10.02 -13.17 -0.03
CA ILE A 297 -11.46 -13.37 0.18
C ILE A 297 -11.72 -14.87 0.01
N ARG A 298 -12.10 -15.56 1.09
CA ARG A 298 -12.26 -17.02 1.12
C ARG A 298 -13.72 -17.39 0.93
N ALA A 299 -14.08 -17.86 -0.27
CA ALA A 299 -15.45 -18.24 -0.59
C ALA A 299 -15.93 -19.42 0.27
N SER A 300 -15.02 -20.37 0.55
CA SER A 300 -15.29 -21.56 1.37
C SER A 300 -15.65 -21.24 2.81
N HIS A 301 -15.01 -20.22 3.40
CA HIS A 301 -15.17 -19.82 4.79
C HIS A 301 -16.13 -18.64 4.97
N LYS A 302 -16.47 -17.94 3.87
CA LYS A 302 -17.25 -16.70 3.83
C LYS A 302 -16.63 -15.59 4.70
N ASP A 303 -15.31 -15.48 4.67
CA ASP A 303 -14.54 -14.47 5.41
C ASP A 303 -13.41 -13.89 4.55
N ILE A 304 -12.71 -12.90 5.11
CA ILE A 304 -11.53 -12.26 4.52
C ILE A 304 -10.35 -12.49 5.45
N LEU A 305 -9.28 -13.07 4.93
CA LEU A 305 -8.01 -13.31 5.61
C LEU A 305 -6.98 -12.26 5.19
N LEU A 306 -6.38 -11.58 6.17
CA LEU A 306 -5.20 -10.73 5.98
C LEU A 306 -4.07 -11.20 6.88
N SER A 307 -2.96 -11.62 6.27
CA SER A 307 -1.75 -12.05 6.97
C SER A 307 -0.56 -12.08 6.01
N GLU A 308 0.63 -12.41 6.50
CA GLU A 308 1.79 -12.53 5.63
C GLU A 308 1.78 -13.84 4.84
N CYS A 309 2.11 -13.74 3.55
CA CYS A 309 2.43 -14.91 2.73
C CYS A 309 3.92 -15.29 2.90
N ARG A 310 4.25 -16.55 2.60
CA ARG A 310 5.63 -17.10 2.71
C ARG A 310 6.17 -17.14 4.14
N GLY A 311 5.29 -17.16 5.14
CA GLY A 311 5.65 -17.25 6.54
C GLY A 311 5.01 -18.44 7.25
N ASP A 312 5.52 -18.72 8.43
CA ASP A 312 5.04 -19.80 9.31
C ASP A 312 4.20 -19.20 10.45
N CYS A 313 4.44 -17.93 10.76
CA CYS A 313 3.79 -17.19 11.82
C CYS A 313 3.85 -15.69 11.48
N SER A 314 2.72 -14.99 11.63
CA SER A 314 2.58 -13.55 11.44
C SER A 314 1.29 -13.08 12.11
N VAL A 315 1.02 -11.78 12.10
CA VAL A 315 -0.30 -11.27 12.49
C VAL A 315 -1.36 -11.79 11.53
N VAL A 316 -2.44 -12.34 12.07
CA VAL A 316 -3.59 -12.80 11.29
C VAL A 316 -4.80 -11.95 11.64
N THR A 317 -5.46 -11.40 10.62
CA THR A 317 -6.80 -10.79 10.73
C THR A 317 -7.77 -11.64 9.93
N ILE A 318 -8.85 -12.08 10.59
CA ILE A 318 -10.01 -12.70 9.96
C ILE A 318 -11.18 -11.75 10.16
N ALA A 319 -11.76 -11.28 9.06
CA ALA A 319 -12.97 -10.49 9.07
C ALA A 319 -14.11 -11.30 8.46
N VAL A 320 -15.18 -11.48 9.22
CA VAL A 320 -16.43 -12.13 8.77
C VAL A 320 -17.40 -11.01 8.38
N PRO A 321 -17.63 -10.77 7.08
CA PRO A 321 -18.52 -9.70 6.64
C PRO A 321 -19.96 -10.00 7.03
N ASN A 322 -20.71 -8.95 7.40
CA ASN A 322 -22.16 -9.07 7.59
C ASN A 322 -22.86 -9.47 6.27
N HIS A 323 -22.28 -9.06 5.13
CA HIS A 323 -22.75 -9.38 3.78
C HIS A 323 -21.58 -9.84 2.91
N PHE A 324 -21.45 -11.16 2.71
CA PHE A 324 -20.39 -11.71 1.87
C PHE A 324 -20.73 -11.57 0.37
N PRO A 325 -19.78 -11.20 -0.52
CA PRO A 325 -20.04 -11.08 -1.96
C PRO A 325 -20.46 -12.42 -2.58
N SER A 326 -21.72 -12.56 -2.97
CA SER A 326 -22.29 -13.82 -3.47
C SER A 326 -21.71 -14.28 -4.82
N ASN A 327 -21.09 -13.38 -5.57
CA ASN A 327 -20.48 -13.68 -6.86
C ASN A 327 -19.05 -14.24 -6.75
N VAL A 328 -18.44 -14.20 -5.56
CA VAL A 328 -17.12 -14.77 -5.32
C VAL A 328 -17.31 -16.23 -4.93
N LYS A 329 -17.04 -17.13 -5.88
CA LYS A 329 -17.28 -18.58 -5.74
C LYS A 329 -16.04 -19.40 -5.41
N GLU A 330 -14.87 -18.78 -5.50
CA GLU A 330 -13.57 -19.38 -5.22
C GLU A 330 -12.73 -18.42 -4.37
N ASP A 331 -11.64 -18.92 -3.79
CA ASP A 331 -10.74 -18.10 -3.00
C ASP A 331 -9.91 -17.19 -3.91
N ILE A 332 -10.04 -15.88 -3.72
CA ILE A 332 -9.38 -14.86 -4.54
C ILE A 332 -8.53 -13.92 -3.69
N THR A 333 -7.37 -13.54 -4.20
CA THR A 333 -6.44 -12.63 -3.54
C THR A 333 -6.41 -11.25 -4.19
N LEU A 334 -6.30 -10.19 -3.40
CA LEU A 334 -6.09 -8.84 -3.92
C LEU A 334 -4.64 -8.68 -4.38
N ARG A 335 -4.43 -8.12 -5.58
CA ARG A 335 -3.10 -7.81 -6.09
C ARG A 335 -2.30 -6.96 -5.11
N ALA A 336 -1.04 -7.29 -4.85
CA ALA A 336 -0.19 -6.58 -3.87
C ALA A 336 -0.11 -5.05 -4.11
N ILE A 337 -0.05 -4.61 -5.37
CA ILE A 337 -0.05 -3.17 -5.69
C ILE A 337 -1.38 -2.49 -5.38
N ASN A 338 -2.50 -3.22 -5.51
CA ASN A 338 -3.81 -2.73 -5.15
C ASN A 338 -4.02 -2.72 -3.63
N HIS A 339 -3.49 -3.71 -2.90
CA HIS A 339 -3.43 -3.65 -1.44
C HIS A 339 -2.66 -2.41 -0.98
N ARG A 340 -1.46 -2.17 -1.53
CA ARG A 340 -0.65 -0.99 -1.21
C ARG A 340 -1.37 0.32 -1.54
N PHE A 341 -2.09 0.37 -2.65
CA PHE A 341 -2.91 1.53 -3.00
C PHE A 341 -3.99 1.81 -1.95
N ILE A 342 -4.73 0.79 -1.50
CA ILE A 342 -5.74 0.97 -0.44
C ILE A 342 -5.06 1.41 0.86
N GLU A 343 -3.97 0.75 1.26
CA GLU A 343 -3.25 1.10 2.49
C GLU A 343 -2.77 2.56 2.48
N GLN A 344 -2.09 3.00 1.42
CA GLN A 344 -1.48 4.34 1.38
C GLN A 344 -2.48 5.43 0.99
N SER A 345 -3.21 5.23 -0.11
CA SER A 345 -4.07 6.27 -0.68
C SER A 345 -5.44 6.36 -0.03
N ILE A 346 -5.94 5.29 0.58
CA ILE A 346 -7.29 5.29 1.19
C ILE A 346 -7.18 5.32 2.72
N VAL A 347 -6.43 4.41 3.32
CA VAL A 347 -6.36 4.28 4.78
C VAL A 347 -5.44 5.35 5.40
N GLN A 348 -4.18 5.45 4.95
CA GLN A 348 -3.21 6.38 5.54
C GLN A 348 -3.55 7.85 5.28
N ASN A 349 -3.96 8.19 4.06
CA ASN A 349 -4.43 9.54 3.72
C ASN A 349 -5.83 9.85 4.28
N ARG A 350 -6.57 8.81 4.67
CA ARG A 350 -7.97 8.87 5.11
C ARG A 350 -8.87 9.43 4.00
N ASP A 351 -8.71 8.97 2.77
CA ASP A 351 -9.45 9.48 1.60
C ASP A 351 -10.69 8.65 1.25
N LEU A 352 -11.07 7.66 2.07
CA LEU A 352 -12.17 6.72 1.76
C LEU A 352 -13.47 7.43 1.37
N CYS A 353 -13.85 8.50 2.07
CA CYS A 353 -15.00 9.35 1.74
C CYS A 353 -15.00 9.97 0.33
N PHE A 354 -13.85 10.01 -0.35
CA PHE A 354 -13.71 10.49 -1.73
C PHE A 354 -13.73 9.37 -2.77
N PHE A 355 -14.02 8.13 -2.38
CA PHE A 355 -14.10 7.03 -3.33
C PHE A 355 -15.53 6.52 -3.51
N THR A 356 -15.86 6.24 -4.77
CA THR A 356 -17.04 5.47 -5.17
C THR A 356 -16.63 4.29 -6.04
N THR A 357 -17.56 3.38 -6.34
CA THR A 357 -17.36 2.25 -7.22
C THR A 357 -18.15 2.45 -8.49
N LEU A 358 -17.52 2.19 -9.63
CA LEU A 358 -18.19 2.19 -10.94
C LEU A 358 -18.88 0.85 -11.22
N THR A 359 -18.57 -0.15 -10.40
CA THR A 359 -19.16 -1.49 -10.47
C THR A 359 -19.98 -1.70 -9.21
N GLN A 360 -21.15 -2.33 -9.34
CA GLN A 360 -22.05 -2.58 -8.21
C GLN A 360 -21.51 -3.64 -7.24
N ARG A 361 -20.61 -4.49 -7.73
CA ARG A 361 -19.97 -5.59 -7.00
C ARG A 361 -18.56 -5.81 -7.55
N ILE A 362 -17.84 -6.74 -6.92
CA ILE A 362 -16.62 -7.32 -7.50
C ILE A 362 -17.05 -8.04 -8.77
N GLU A 363 -16.66 -7.57 -9.95
CA GLU A 363 -17.04 -8.17 -11.23
C GLU A 363 -16.20 -9.41 -11.50
N VAL A 364 -16.83 -10.47 -12.02
CA VAL A 364 -16.12 -11.58 -12.66
C VAL A 364 -15.64 -11.11 -14.02
N LEU A 365 -14.41 -11.45 -14.40
CA LEU A 365 -13.85 -11.14 -15.71
C LEU A 365 -13.84 -12.41 -16.56
N ASP A 366 -14.53 -12.37 -17.69
CA ASP A 366 -14.67 -13.51 -18.61
C ASP A 366 -13.72 -13.42 -19.82
N GLY A 367 -12.73 -12.52 -19.78
CA GLY A 367 -11.82 -12.27 -20.90
C GLY A 367 -10.59 -13.18 -20.89
N GLU A 368 -10.36 -13.94 -21.97
CA GLU A 368 -9.18 -14.82 -22.16
C GLU A 368 -7.83 -14.09 -22.03
N ASP A 369 -7.81 -12.77 -22.23
CA ASP A 369 -6.59 -11.94 -22.20
C ASP A 369 -6.20 -11.42 -20.79
N LEU A 370 -7.05 -11.58 -19.77
CA LEU A 370 -6.81 -11.06 -18.43
C LEU A 370 -6.58 -12.20 -17.42
N VAL A 371 -5.38 -12.25 -16.86
CA VAL A 371 -5.01 -13.22 -15.80
C VAL A 371 -5.80 -13.00 -14.49
N ALA A 372 -6.40 -11.82 -14.30
CA ALA A 372 -7.24 -11.55 -13.13
C ALA A 372 -8.63 -12.16 -13.32
N SER A 373 -9.13 -12.91 -12.34
CA SER A 373 -10.48 -13.48 -12.41
C SER A 373 -11.56 -12.48 -12.00
N HIS A 374 -11.21 -11.48 -11.17
CA HIS A 374 -12.17 -10.48 -10.72
C HIS A 374 -11.61 -9.06 -10.68
N ARG A 375 -12.51 -8.07 -10.70
CA ARG A 375 -12.17 -6.64 -10.59
C ARG A 375 -13.22 -5.83 -9.85
N LEU A 376 -12.78 -4.89 -9.02
CA LEU A 376 -13.58 -3.78 -8.53
C LEU A 376 -13.05 -2.46 -9.12
N LYS A 377 -13.86 -1.70 -9.86
CA LYS A 377 -13.44 -0.39 -10.36
C LYS A 377 -13.84 0.70 -9.37
N THR A 378 -12.87 1.48 -8.92
CA THR A 378 -13.11 2.65 -8.07
C THR A 378 -12.88 3.94 -8.84
N ARG A 379 -13.58 5.00 -8.46
CA ARG A 379 -13.34 6.37 -8.92
C ARG A 379 -13.16 7.25 -7.70
N ASN A 380 -12.12 8.08 -7.72
CA ASN A 380 -12.01 9.18 -6.78
C ASN A 380 -12.92 10.33 -7.24
N THR A 381 -13.88 10.75 -6.43
CA THR A 381 -14.92 11.74 -6.78
C THR A 381 -14.41 13.18 -6.82
N VAL A 382 -13.17 13.43 -6.39
CA VAL A 382 -12.54 14.76 -6.41
C VAL A 382 -11.63 14.92 -7.62
N THR A 383 -10.89 13.86 -7.98
CA THR A 383 -9.86 13.88 -9.04
C THR A 383 -10.28 13.15 -10.31
N ASP A 384 -11.43 12.51 -10.30
CA ASP A 384 -11.95 11.60 -11.34
C ASP A 384 -11.04 10.42 -11.70
N LYS A 385 -9.95 10.21 -10.94
CA LYS A 385 -9.02 9.11 -11.16
C LYS A 385 -9.71 7.77 -10.95
N ILE A 386 -9.66 6.94 -11.99
CA ILE A 386 -10.18 5.57 -11.96
C ILE A 386 -9.05 4.61 -11.59
N THR A 387 -9.30 3.74 -10.62
CA THR A 387 -8.38 2.68 -10.23
C THR A 387 -9.09 1.33 -10.31
N ASN A 388 -8.48 0.37 -10.99
CA ASN A 388 -8.95 -1.01 -11.01
C ASN A 388 -8.26 -1.80 -9.90
N LEU A 389 -9.05 -2.37 -8.99
CA LEU A 389 -8.59 -3.32 -7.99
C LEU A 389 -8.78 -4.73 -8.55
N TYR A 390 -7.68 -5.41 -8.85
CA TYR A 390 -7.71 -6.73 -9.46
C TYR A 390 -7.54 -7.83 -8.41
N PHE A 391 -8.29 -8.91 -8.61
CA PHE A 391 -8.18 -10.12 -7.81
C PHE A 391 -7.84 -11.32 -8.69
N TYR A 392 -7.10 -12.26 -8.11
CA TYR A 392 -6.59 -13.44 -8.78
C TYR A 392 -7.00 -14.70 -8.02
N PRO A 393 -7.30 -15.81 -8.71
CA PRO A 393 -7.47 -17.09 -8.06
C PRO A 393 -6.20 -17.48 -7.31
N MET A 394 -6.33 -18.13 -6.15
CA MET A 394 -5.17 -18.62 -5.40
C MET A 394 -4.34 -19.64 -6.18
N SER A 395 -4.94 -20.35 -7.14
CA SER A 395 -4.26 -21.29 -8.05
C SER A 395 -3.21 -20.64 -8.96
N HIS A 396 -3.23 -19.31 -9.13
CA HIS A 396 -2.25 -18.59 -9.94
C HIS A 396 -0.90 -18.40 -9.23
N HIS A 397 -0.78 -18.78 -7.96
CA HIS A 397 0.49 -18.74 -7.23
C HIS A 397 1.30 -20.03 -7.44
N SER A 398 2.56 -19.88 -7.86
CA SER A 398 3.51 -20.98 -8.03
C SER A 398 3.99 -21.55 -6.69
N ASN A 399 4.37 -22.84 -6.69
CA ASN A 399 4.86 -23.60 -5.54
C ASN A 399 5.75 -22.79 -4.56
N GLY A 400 5.38 -22.78 -3.29
CA GLY A 400 5.98 -22.02 -2.20
C GLY A 400 5.36 -20.63 -1.96
N ASN A 401 4.77 -20.00 -2.98
CA ASN A 401 4.18 -18.66 -2.88
C ASN A 401 2.66 -18.69 -2.64
N GLU A 402 2.00 -19.83 -2.85
CA GLU A 402 0.60 -20.07 -2.50
C GLU A 402 0.36 -19.93 -0.99
N LYS A 403 1.36 -20.31 -0.18
CA LYS A 403 1.21 -20.43 1.27
C LYS A 403 1.03 -19.09 1.97
N GLN A 404 0.02 -19.02 2.82
CA GLN A 404 -0.28 -17.89 3.70
C GLN A 404 -0.49 -18.36 5.14
N VAL A 405 -0.15 -17.51 6.11
CA VAL A 405 -0.36 -17.82 7.52
C VAL A 405 -1.84 -17.74 7.86
N ASP A 406 -2.39 -18.75 8.51
CA ASP A 406 -3.72 -18.78 9.11
C ASP A 406 -3.64 -19.36 10.53
N ILE A 407 -4.76 -19.34 11.25
CA ILE A 407 -4.86 -19.86 12.61
C ILE A 407 -5.15 -21.35 12.59
N ASP A 408 -4.37 -22.10 13.35
CA ASP A 408 -4.71 -23.47 13.69
C ASP A 408 -5.71 -23.50 14.84
N LYS A 409 -6.99 -23.59 14.48
CA LYS A 409 -8.09 -23.67 15.45
C LYS A 409 -7.96 -24.87 16.39
N ALA A 410 -7.32 -25.96 15.96
CA ALA A 410 -7.15 -27.15 16.80
C ALA A 410 -6.09 -26.94 17.90
N SER A 411 -5.11 -26.09 17.63
CA SER A 411 -4.05 -25.72 18.58
C SER A 411 -4.45 -24.58 19.52
N PHE A 412 -5.59 -23.94 19.28
CA PHE A 412 -6.10 -22.85 20.12
C PHE A 412 -6.61 -23.36 21.47
N LYS A 413 -5.97 -22.91 22.55
CA LYS A 413 -6.39 -23.22 23.92
C LYS A 413 -7.28 -22.11 24.48
N ALA A 414 -7.98 -22.43 25.57
CA ALA A 414 -8.69 -21.42 26.35
C ALA A 414 -7.70 -20.33 26.82
N PRO A 415 -8.10 -19.05 26.82
CA PRO A 415 -7.20 -17.96 27.18
C PRO A 415 -6.84 -18.02 28.66
N THR A 416 -5.56 -17.74 28.97
CA THR A 416 -5.06 -17.61 30.34
C THR A 416 -5.54 -16.32 30.99
N TRP A 417 -5.70 -15.27 30.18
CA TRP A 417 -6.19 -13.96 30.59
C TRP A 417 -7.21 -13.45 29.59
N SER A 418 -8.29 -12.84 30.09
CA SER A 418 -9.36 -12.28 29.26
C SER A 418 -9.88 -10.99 29.89
N ALA A 419 -10.15 -9.98 29.07
CA ALA A 419 -10.79 -8.75 29.49
C ALA A 419 -11.65 -8.13 28.39
N THR A 420 -12.66 -7.36 28.80
CA THR A 420 -13.50 -6.56 27.90
C THR A 420 -13.19 -5.09 28.10
N VAL A 421 -13.11 -4.34 27.01
CA VAL A 421 -12.92 -2.89 26.98
C VAL A 421 -13.86 -2.25 25.98
N ASP A 422 -14.15 -0.97 26.14
CA ASP A 422 -14.95 -0.20 25.18
C ASP A 422 -14.06 0.65 24.25
N LYS A 423 -14.70 1.40 23.35
CA LYS A 423 -13.98 2.29 22.43
C LYS A 423 -13.28 3.45 23.15
N ALA A 424 -13.86 3.96 24.23
CA ALA A 424 -13.28 5.06 25.01
C ALA A 424 -11.95 4.63 25.66
N TRP A 425 -11.89 3.40 26.17
CA TRP A 425 -10.67 2.80 26.71
C TRP A 425 -9.56 2.71 25.66
N ILE A 426 -9.89 2.29 24.43
CA ILE A 426 -8.93 2.23 23.32
C ILE A 426 -8.43 3.62 22.91
N ASP A 427 -9.30 4.63 22.93
CA ASP A 427 -8.93 6.01 22.62
C ASP A 427 -7.99 6.59 23.69
N GLU A 428 -8.24 6.26 24.95
CA GLU A 428 -7.37 6.64 26.05
C GLU A 428 -6.01 5.91 25.96
N LEU A 429 -5.99 4.59 25.72
CA LEU A 429 -4.76 3.82 25.44
C LEU A 429 -3.95 4.46 24.28
N ASN A 430 -4.63 4.86 23.21
CA ASN A 430 -3.99 5.49 22.06
C ASN A 430 -3.38 6.85 22.41
N SER A 431 -4.07 7.64 23.23
CA SER A 431 -3.62 8.97 23.65
C SER A 431 -2.44 8.90 24.62
N ILE A 432 -2.48 7.97 25.58
CA ILE A 432 -1.47 7.82 26.64
C ILE A 432 -0.21 7.16 26.08
N CYS A 433 -0.36 6.05 25.37
CA CYS A 433 0.77 5.20 25.02
C CYS A 433 1.08 5.20 23.52
N VAL A 434 0.13 4.72 22.69
CA VAL A 434 0.40 4.32 21.29
C VAL A 434 0.92 5.50 20.46
N SER A 435 0.24 6.64 20.53
CA SER A 435 0.58 7.83 19.73
C SER A 435 1.93 8.41 20.14
N SER A 436 2.21 8.45 21.45
CA SER A 436 3.50 8.92 21.95
C SER A 436 4.63 7.98 21.53
N TRP A 437 4.42 6.67 21.70
CA TRP A 437 5.40 5.66 21.35
C TRP A 437 5.75 5.70 19.85
N LEU A 438 4.76 5.82 18.97
CA LEU A 438 4.98 5.92 17.53
C LEU A 438 5.81 7.15 17.14
N ARG A 439 5.55 8.31 17.77
CA ARG A 439 6.28 9.54 17.53
C ARG A 439 7.73 9.50 18.05
N GLU A 440 7.94 8.95 19.23
CA GLU A 440 9.26 8.93 19.89
C GLU A 440 10.13 7.77 19.41
N TYR A 441 9.59 6.56 19.41
CA TYR A 441 10.35 5.32 19.19
C TYR A 441 10.06 4.69 17.82
N GLY A 442 8.83 4.80 17.32
CA GLY A 442 8.44 4.25 16.01
C GLY A 442 9.28 4.80 14.85
N VAL A 443 9.59 6.10 14.87
CA VAL A 443 10.48 6.74 13.89
C VAL A 443 11.91 6.15 13.88
N GLN A 444 12.29 5.40 14.90
CA GLN A 444 13.58 4.72 15.06
C GLN A 444 13.42 3.21 15.28
N ILE A 445 12.30 2.60 14.87
CA ILE A 445 11.96 1.19 15.13
C ILE A 445 13.05 0.17 14.73
N ASN A 446 13.91 0.50 13.77
CA ASN A 446 15.03 -0.35 13.37
C ASN A 446 16.12 -0.51 14.43
N ARG A 447 16.17 0.35 15.47
CA ARG A 447 17.08 0.17 16.60
C ARG A 447 16.60 -0.99 17.46
N ASP A 448 17.50 -1.88 17.85
CA ASP A 448 17.14 -3.12 18.56
C ASP A 448 16.28 -2.89 19.80
N ARG A 449 16.56 -1.81 20.55
CA ARG A 449 15.81 -1.42 21.75
C ARG A 449 14.33 -1.03 21.53
N HIS A 450 13.89 -0.91 20.27
CA HIS A 450 12.53 -0.53 19.88
C HIS A 450 11.82 -1.64 19.09
N LYS A 451 12.47 -2.79 18.88
CA LYS A 451 11.90 -3.89 18.09
C LYS A 451 10.89 -4.74 18.86
N GLN A 452 10.93 -4.69 20.19
CA GLN A 452 10.08 -5.49 21.06
C GLN A 452 9.49 -4.67 22.20
N VAL A 453 8.35 -5.13 22.67
CA VAL A 453 7.70 -4.68 23.91
C VAL A 453 7.24 -5.90 24.70
N MET A 454 6.92 -5.69 25.96
CA MET A 454 6.29 -6.69 26.81
C MET A 454 4.96 -6.16 27.32
N LEU A 455 3.94 -7.00 27.26
CA LEU A 455 2.67 -6.77 27.92
C LEU A 455 2.67 -7.53 29.25
N GLU A 456 2.31 -6.85 30.33
CA GLU A 456 2.02 -7.46 31.62
C GLU A 456 0.52 -7.27 31.91
N LEU A 457 -0.20 -8.38 31.85
CA LEU A 457 -1.65 -8.44 31.96
C LEU A 457 -2.04 -8.99 33.33
N SER A 458 -2.78 -8.20 34.09
CA SER A 458 -3.31 -8.57 35.41
C SER A 458 -4.69 -7.93 35.55
N LYS A 459 -5.00 -7.28 36.69
CA LYS A 459 -6.09 -6.29 36.75
C LYS A 459 -5.74 -4.99 36.02
N GLU A 460 -4.44 -4.78 35.79
CA GLU A 460 -3.89 -3.67 35.01
C GLU A 460 -3.47 -4.15 33.62
N PHE A 461 -3.41 -3.22 32.67
CA PHE A 461 -2.82 -3.42 31.34
C PHE A 461 -1.54 -2.60 31.26
N VAL A 462 -0.38 -3.25 31.38
CA VAL A 462 0.91 -2.55 31.46
C VAL A 462 1.76 -2.85 30.24
N LEU A 463 2.36 -1.81 29.65
CA LEU A 463 3.25 -1.94 28.50
C LEU A 463 4.68 -1.52 28.88
N LYS A 464 5.62 -2.46 28.77
CA LYS A 464 7.05 -2.20 28.98
C LYS A 464 7.79 -2.13 27.65
N PHE A 465 8.62 -1.11 27.49
CA PHE A 465 9.32 -0.82 26.25
C PHE A 465 10.67 -0.14 26.50
N TYR A 466 11.40 0.15 25.42
CA TYR A 466 12.77 0.68 25.46
C TYR A 466 13.73 -0.27 26.18
N GLY A 467 14.24 -1.24 25.43
CA GLY A 467 15.05 -2.31 26.00
C GLY A 467 15.32 -3.44 25.01
N THR A 468 16.24 -4.32 25.36
CA THR A 468 16.61 -5.49 24.55
C THR A 468 16.60 -6.72 25.42
N ARG A 469 16.23 -7.88 24.86
CA ARG A 469 16.28 -9.19 25.55
C ARG A 469 15.53 -9.17 26.89
N GLY A 470 14.27 -8.74 26.85
CA GLY A 470 13.39 -8.66 28.01
C GLY A 470 13.69 -7.59 29.06
N LYS A 471 14.81 -6.84 28.93
CA LYS A 471 15.21 -5.81 29.89
C LYS A 471 14.75 -4.43 29.44
N TYR A 472 13.57 -4.01 29.91
CA TYR A 472 12.95 -2.73 29.58
C TYR A 472 13.20 -1.68 30.67
N THR A 473 13.42 -0.43 30.25
CA THR A 473 13.67 0.71 31.15
C THR A 473 12.48 1.67 31.23
N GLN A 474 11.55 1.59 30.29
CA GLN A 474 10.33 2.39 30.30
C GLN A 474 9.12 1.48 30.55
N THR A 475 8.19 1.96 31.36
CA THR A 475 6.94 1.27 31.69
C THR A 475 5.81 2.28 31.61
N GLU A 476 4.77 1.94 30.87
CA GLU A 476 3.51 2.69 30.85
C GLU A 476 2.48 1.96 31.70
N ASN A 477 2.07 2.60 32.78
CA ASN A 477 1.13 2.09 33.77
C ASN A 477 -0.07 3.03 34.00
N ALA A 478 -0.15 4.16 33.27
CA ALA A 478 -1.29 5.05 33.30
C ALA A 478 -2.44 4.59 32.37
N ILE A 479 -2.27 3.46 31.68
CA ILE A 479 -3.33 2.87 30.85
C ILE A 479 -4.53 2.52 31.74
N PRO A 480 -5.77 2.86 31.34
CA PRO A 480 -6.93 2.59 32.18
C PRO A 480 -7.12 1.09 32.44
N LYS A 481 -7.79 0.75 33.53
CA LYS A 481 -8.01 -0.65 33.89
C LYS A 481 -9.05 -1.28 32.96
N PRO A 482 -8.76 -2.43 32.34
CA PRO A 482 -9.76 -3.16 31.56
C PRO A 482 -10.72 -3.93 32.49
N ASN A 483 -11.87 -4.34 31.97
CA ASN A 483 -12.80 -5.19 32.73
C ASN A 483 -12.38 -6.67 32.61
N VAL A 484 -11.57 -7.14 33.56
CA VAL A 484 -10.94 -8.46 33.53
C VAL A 484 -11.91 -9.57 33.96
N ALA A 485 -12.00 -10.62 33.15
CA ALA A 485 -12.87 -11.76 33.41
C ALA A 485 -12.45 -12.54 34.67
N LYS A 486 -13.45 -13.03 35.41
CA LYS A 486 -13.23 -13.85 36.61
C LYS A 486 -12.46 -15.13 36.24
N GLY A 487 -11.40 -15.43 37.00
CA GLY A 487 -10.56 -16.60 36.77
C GLY A 487 -9.36 -16.35 35.86
N SER A 488 -9.23 -15.15 35.28
CA SER A 488 -8.01 -14.75 34.56
C SER A 488 -6.78 -14.81 35.47
N LYS A 489 -5.68 -15.33 34.94
CA LYS A 489 -4.39 -15.38 35.63
C LYS A 489 -3.48 -14.27 35.10
N ASN A 490 -2.59 -13.78 35.96
CA ASN A 490 -1.57 -12.83 35.54
C ASN A 490 -0.68 -13.46 34.47
N LEU A 491 -0.35 -12.68 33.45
CA LEU A 491 0.40 -13.16 32.30
C LEU A 491 1.34 -12.06 31.81
N ALA A 492 2.57 -12.44 31.45
CA ALA A 492 3.52 -11.54 30.82
C ALA A 492 4.15 -12.21 29.60
N PHE A 493 4.23 -11.49 28.47
CA PHE A 493 4.82 -12.02 27.24
C PHE A 493 5.37 -10.90 26.36
N HIS A 494 6.34 -11.24 25.52
CA HIS A 494 6.91 -10.32 24.55
C HIS A 494 6.15 -10.35 23.23
N MET A 495 6.16 -9.22 22.55
CA MET A 495 5.65 -9.07 21.20
C MET A 495 6.61 -8.20 20.39
N ARG A 496 6.61 -8.36 19.07
CA ARG A 496 7.35 -7.43 18.20
C ARG A 496 6.57 -6.13 18.09
N SER A 497 7.27 -5.00 18.24
CA SER A 497 6.66 -3.68 18.16
C SER A 497 6.03 -3.41 16.78
N LYS A 498 6.65 -3.94 15.71
CA LYS A 498 6.13 -3.83 14.34
C LYS A 498 4.81 -4.56 14.10
N ASP A 499 4.46 -5.50 14.98
CA ASP A 499 3.26 -6.32 14.86
C ASP A 499 2.12 -5.73 15.71
N ILE A 500 2.41 -5.29 16.95
CA ILE A 500 1.37 -4.81 17.88
C ILE A 500 0.97 -3.34 17.69
N PHE A 501 1.92 -2.42 17.45
CA PHE A 501 1.60 -0.99 17.38
C PHE A 501 0.74 -0.58 16.17
N PRO A 502 0.91 -1.18 14.97
CA PRO A 502 -0.02 -0.94 13.87
C PRO A 502 -1.47 -1.28 14.25
N ILE A 503 -1.68 -2.41 14.94
CA ILE A 503 -2.99 -2.87 15.36
C ILE A 503 -3.60 -1.93 16.40
N LEU A 504 -2.85 -1.60 17.45
CA LEU A 504 -3.35 -0.68 18.48
C LEU A 504 -3.68 0.70 17.92
N SER A 505 -2.88 1.18 16.95
CA SER A 505 -3.14 2.43 16.24
C SER A 505 -4.39 2.35 15.36
N ALA A 506 -4.62 1.22 14.69
CA ALA A 506 -5.80 0.97 13.87
C ALA A 506 -7.08 0.95 14.70
N LEU A 507 -7.07 0.30 15.87
CA LEU A 507 -8.24 0.24 16.76
C LEU A 507 -8.74 1.62 17.20
N GLY A 508 -7.83 2.60 17.35
CA GLY A 508 -8.20 3.99 17.66
C GLY A 508 -8.94 4.69 16.53
N LYS A 509 -8.69 4.29 15.28
CA LYS A 509 -9.24 4.93 14.07
C LYS A 509 -10.52 4.27 13.58
N GLN A 510 -10.67 2.97 13.81
CA GLN A 510 -11.81 2.21 13.32
C GLN A 510 -13.13 2.57 14.02
N SER A 511 -14.22 2.51 13.25
CA SER A 511 -15.58 2.72 13.73
C SER A 511 -16.14 1.44 14.37
N ILE A 512 -15.62 1.12 15.55
CA ILE A 512 -16.04 -0.04 16.35
C ILE A 512 -17.40 0.23 16.99
N VAL A 513 -18.32 -0.73 16.89
CA VAL A 513 -19.71 -0.62 17.38
C VAL A 513 -20.06 -1.61 18.49
N SER A 514 -19.13 -2.50 18.84
CA SER A 514 -19.27 -3.44 19.96
C SER A 514 -18.23 -3.18 21.04
N ASP A 515 -18.39 -3.83 22.17
CA ASP A 515 -17.27 -4.04 23.09
C ASP A 515 -16.15 -4.82 22.40
N ILE A 516 -14.94 -4.65 22.93
CA ILE A 516 -13.71 -5.21 22.41
C ILE A 516 -13.21 -6.24 23.42
N LEU A 517 -13.11 -7.49 22.97
CA LEU A 517 -12.64 -8.60 23.78
C LEU A 517 -11.14 -8.82 23.53
N LEU A 518 -10.35 -8.67 24.59
CA LEU A 518 -8.92 -8.89 24.64
C LEU A 518 -8.65 -10.23 25.33
N ASN A 519 -8.03 -11.17 24.63
CA ASN A 519 -7.68 -12.47 25.20
C ASN A 519 -6.19 -12.75 25.00
N ALA A 520 -5.56 -13.40 25.96
CA ALA A 520 -4.14 -13.71 25.90
C ALA A 520 -3.81 -15.11 26.45
N SER A 521 -2.84 -15.75 25.82
CA SER A 521 -2.10 -16.91 26.31
C SER A 521 -0.60 -16.69 26.13
N GLU A 522 0.22 -17.66 26.51
CA GLU A 522 1.68 -17.62 26.25
C GLU A 522 2.01 -17.63 24.74
N ASP A 523 1.08 -18.08 23.90
CA ASP A 523 1.29 -18.27 22.46
C ASP A 523 0.75 -17.11 21.60
N VAL A 524 -0.31 -16.44 22.06
CA VAL A 524 -1.03 -15.46 21.23
C VAL A 524 -1.78 -14.42 22.06
N PHE A 525 -1.80 -13.19 21.55
CA PHE A 525 -2.71 -12.13 21.97
C PHE A 525 -3.79 -11.94 20.91
N THR A 526 -5.05 -11.97 21.29
CA THR A 526 -6.18 -11.80 20.36
C THR A 526 -7.09 -10.65 20.73
N ILE A 527 -7.63 -10.02 19.70
CA ILE A 527 -8.51 -8.87 19.78
C ILE A 527 -9.73 -9.16 18.91
N MET A 528 -10.91 -9.07 19.48
CA MET A 528 -12.17 -9.34 18.79
C MET A 528 -13.16 -8.20 18.99
N TYR A 529 -13.78 -7.76 17.91
CA TYR A 529 -14.74 -6.65 17.93
C TYR A 529 -15.62 -6.68 16.67
N LYS A 530 -16.60 -5.78 16.59
CA LYS A 530 -17.46 -5.61 15.41
C LYS A 530 -17.43 -4.17 14.93
N THR A 531 -17.52 -4.00 13.62
CA THR A 531 -17.87 -2.74 12.95
C THR A 531 -19.28 -2.85 12.38
N ALA A 532 -19.77 -1.80 11.74
CA ALA A 532 -21.01 -1.86 10.98
C ALA A 532 -20.95 -2.88 9.80
N ASN A 533 -19.75 -3.23 9.33
CA ASN A 533 -19.56 -4.04 8.12
C ASN A 533 -19.16 -5.49 8.40
N ALA A 534 -18.45 -5.76 9.50
CA ALA A 534 -17.93 -7.10 9.78
C ALA A 534 -17.66 -7.36 11.27
N SER A 535 -17.54 -8.64 11.61
CA SER A 535 -16.92 -9.09 12.87
C SER A 535 -15.45 -9.40 12.63
N PHE A 536 -14.57 -8.91 13.49
CA PHE A 536 -13.13 -9.04 13.38
C PHE A 536 -12.57 -9.94 14.46
N PHE A 537 -11.62 -10.78 14.06
CA PHE A 537 -10.72 -11.53 14.92
C PHE A 537 -9.28 -11.21 14.48
N ILE A 538 -8.47 -10.69 15.39
CA ILE A 538 -7.06 -10.42 15.15
C ILE A 538 -6.26 -11.29 16.12
N ALA A 539 -5.30 -12.03 15.60
CA ALA A 539 -4.33 -12.80 16.37
C ALA A 539 -2.92 -12.25 16.13
N VAL A 540 -2.25 -11.93 17.23
CA VAL A 540 -0.92 -11.34 17.24
C VAL A 540 0.02 -12.31 17.96
N PRO A 541 1.08 -12.79 17.29
CA PRO A 541 1.96 -13.79 17.87
C PRO A 541 2.77 -13.20 19.03
N THR A 542 2.96 -13.99 20.07
CA THR A 542 3.98 -13.71 21.07
C THR A 542 5.36 -14.01 20.49
N CYS A 543 6.41 -13.51 21.13
CA CYS A 543 7.78 -13.85 20.78
C CYS A 543 8.61 -14.10 22.04
N ASN A 544 9.76 -14.75 21.86
CA ASN A 544 10.74 -14.89 22.92
C ASN A 544 11.57 -13.59 23.09
N GLU A 545 12.47 -13.55 24.06
CA GLU A 545 13.35 -12.40 24.33
C GLU A 545 14.26 -12.02 23.14
N LEU A 546 14.48 -12.92 22.17
CA LEU A 546 15.26 -12.66 20.97
C LEU A 546 14.40 -12.16 19.80
N GLY A 547 13.08 -12.16 19.94
CA GLY A 547 12.14 -11.71 18.91
C GLY A 547 11.77 -12.80 17.92
N HIS A 548 12.05 -14.06 18.21
CA HIS A 548 11.54 -15.18 17.42
C HIS A 548 10.07 -15.42 17.77
N LEU A 549 9.22 -15.44 16.74
CA LEU A 549 7.78 -15.61 16.92
C LEU A 549 7.43 -17.01 17.40
N ASN A 550 6.41 -17.11 18.24
CA ASN A 550 5.80 -18.37 18.63
C ASN A 550 4.77 -18.79 17.56
N SER A 551 5.02 -19.89 16.86
CA SER A 551 4.16 -20.39 15.78
C SER A 551 3.12 -21.43 16.24
N THR A 552 3.01 -21.72 17.54
CA THR A 552 2.22 -22.84 18.09
C THR A 552 0.76 -22.86 17.63
N VAL A 553 0.12 -21.69 17.51
CA VAL A 553 -1.30 -21.57 17.10
C VAL A 553 -1.48 -21.19 15.63
N TYR A 554 -0.43 -21.26 14.83
CA TYR A 554 -0.41 -20.82 13.43
C TYR A 554 -0.13 -21.99 12.49
N LYS A 555 -0.70 -21.92 11.28
CA LYS A 555 -0.47 -22.89 10.21
C LYS A 555 -0.32 -22.20 8.86
N LYS A 556 0.20 -22.94 7.89
CA LYS A 556 0.21 -22.53 6.47
C LYS A 556 -1.03 -23.09 5.78
N VAL A 557 -1.73 -22.24 5.04
CA VAL A 557 -2.83 -22.61 4.14
C VAL A 557 -2.50 -22.25 2.70
#